data_AF-A0A8G1R8R3-F1
#
_entry.id   AF-A0A8G1R8R3-F1
#
_cell.length_a   1.000
_cell.length_b   1.000
_cell.length_c   1.000
_cell.angle_alpha   90.00
_cell.angle_beta   90.00
_cell.angle_gamma   90.00
#
_symmetry.space_group_name_H-M   'P 1'
#
loop_
_entity.id
_entity.type
_entity.pdbx_description
1 polymer ?
#
loop_
_entity_poly.entity_id
_entity_poly.type
_entity_poly.pdbx_seq_one_letter_code
_entity_poly.pdbx_strand_id
1 'polypeptide(L)'
;MSLENFIDDLPLNRAQWVQYAKRAGLLHKSLRHRKKLQSGSCVNDEQFMLFRTICPESIHPDYFNPADYGLDLTTTSNTLAMSQDFQAYLNQVGTDNFRGLGEFGTTLVQQWEVLEGFRNEDDPLKCSDETAVNSSLISLLQALSLLATTTTSEWRSTRLRLRGTFGTHNLRSGESPPQFVAITDGQLRDKQTGEIKSVIECKRHLRDEVGKAVDMQEAAEIVAWVNQYPDTDRSIDTHQ
;
A
#
# COMPACT_ATOMS: atom_id res chain seq x y z
N MET A 1 10.54 23.98 -21.13
CA MET A 1 11.47 23.50 -20.09
C MET A 1 10.91 22.20 -19.56
N SER A 2 11.46 21.07 -19.98
CA SER A 2 11.23 19.80 -19.29
C SER A 2 11.76 19.97 -17.88
N LEU A 3 10.90 19.83 -16.88
CA LEU A 3 11.37 19.71 -15.50
C LEU A 3 12.19 18.42 -15.45
N GLU A 4 13.51 18.55 -15.41
CA GLU A 4 14.37 17.49 -14.91
C GLU A 4 13.90 17.08 -13.50
N ASN A 5 14.02 15.79 -13.18
CA ASN A 5 13.75 15.29 -11.84
C ASN A 5 14.61 16.10 -10.85
N PHE A 6 13.97 16.78 -9.90
CA PHE A 6 14.66 17.68 -8.95
C PHE A 6 14.74 17.08 -7.55
N ILE A 7 14.08 15.95 -7.33
CA ILE A 7 14.23 15.13 -6.13
C ILE A 7 15.21 14.03 -6.51
N ASP A 8 16.42 14.07 -5.96
CA ASP A 8 17.35 12.96 -6.05
C ASP A 8 16.89 11.84 -5.09
N ASP A 9 16.73 12.20 -3.81
CA ASP A 9 16.22 11.37 -2.72
C ASP A 9 14.96 11.96 -2.09
N LEU A 10 14.05 11.10 -1.63
CA LEU A 10 12.82 11.53 -0.98
C LEU A 10 13.11 12.26 0.35
N PRO A 11 12.28 13.25 0.73
CA PRO A 11 12.47 13.97 1.97
C PRO A 11 12.23 13.06 3.18
N LEU A 12 13.28 12.79 3.94
CA LEU A 12 13.26 12.00 5.19
C LEU A 12 12.71 12.81 6.37
N ASN A 13 12.69 14.15 6.26
CA ASN A 13 12.20 15.03 7.30
C ASN A 13 11.65 16.36 6.77
N ARG A 14 11.04 17.14 7.67
CA ARG A 14 10.43 18.44 7.36
C ARG A 14 11.42 19.46 6.79
N ALA A 15 12.66 19.49 7.29
CA ALA A 15 13.64 20.47 6.84
C ALA A 15 14.05 20.20 5.38
N GLN A 16 14.30 18.93 5.05
CA GLN A 16 14.54 18.50 3.68
C GLN A 16 13.34 18.78 2.77
N TRP A 17 12.12 18.45 3.21
CA TRP A 17 10.90 18.76 2.44
C TRP A 17 10.81 20.26 2.11
N VAL A 18 11.03 21.14 3.10
CA VAL A 18 11.02 22.60 2.91
C VAL A 18 12.11 23.07 1.94
N GLN A 19 13.31 22.47 2.00
CA GLN A 19 14.40 22.79 1.10
C GLN A 19 14.07 22.44 -0.35
N TYR A 20 13.55 21.23 -0.61
CA TYR A 20 13.10 20.83 -1.94
C TYR A 20 11.96 21.72 -2.44
N ALA A 21 10.97 21.99 -1.60
CA ALA A 21 9.85 22.86 -1.96
C ALA A 21 10.29 24.30 -2.26
N LYS A 22 11.33 24.82 -1.60
CA LYS A 22 11.94 26.12 -1.93
C LYS A 22 12.58 26.09 -3.32
N ARG A 23 13.46 25.10 -3.58
CA ARG A 23 14.18 24.95 -4.86
C ARG A 23 13.23 24.81 -6.05
N ALA A 24 12.15 24.05 -5.89
CA ALA A 24 11.15 23.82 -6.93
C ALA A 24 10.03 24.89 -6.98
N GLY A 25 10.09 25.93 -6.12
CA GLY A 25 9.07 26.98 -6.08
C GLY A 25 7.66 26.47 -5.73
N LEU A 26 7.58 25.50 -4.82
CA LEU A 26 6.35 24.81 -4.39
C LEU A 26 5.84 25.22 -3.00
N LEU A 27 6.59 26.00 -2.21
CA LEU A 27 6.25 26.32 -0.82
C LEU A 27 4.79 26.76 -0.59
N HIS A 28 4.30 27.66 -1.44
CA HIS A 28 2.96 28.24 -1.35
C HIS A 28 1.96 27.64 -2.34
N LYS A 29 2.35 26.53 -3.00
CA LYS A 29 1.50 25.82 -3.94
C LYS A 29 0.79 24.65 -3.24
N SER A 30 -0.32 24.25 -3.84
CA SER A 30 -1.11 23.08 -3.45
C SER A 30 -1.59 22.36 -4.71
N LEU A 31 -2.08 21.12 -4.56
CA LEU A 31 -2.67 20.34 -5.66
C LEU A 31 -3.82 21.08 -6.37
N ARG A 32 -4.50 21.99 -5.66
CA ARG A 32 -5.57 22.84 -6.22
C ARG A 32 -5.10 23.77 -7.33
N HIS A 33 -3.80 24.09 -7.38
CA HIS A 33 -3.22 24.99 -8.37
C HIS A 33 -2.75 24.25 -9.63
N ARG A 34 -2.91 22.92 -9.69
CA ARG A 34 -2.47 22.09 -10.82
C ARG A 34 -3.65 21.75 -11.71
N LYS A 35 -3.59 22.14 -12.99
CA LYS A 35 -4.66 21.82 -13.95
C LYS A 35 -4.75 20.33 -14.29
N LYS A 36 -3.61 19.63 -14.26
CA LYS A 36 -3.52 18.20 -14.57
C LYS A 36 -2.63 17.53 -13.54
N LEU A 37 -3.16 16.49 -12.91
CA LEU A 37 -2.43 15.59 -12.04
C LEU A 37 -2.21 14.26 -12.77
N GLN A 38 -1.08 13.62 -12.52
CA GLN A 38 -0.77 12.27 -13.00
C GLN A 38 -1.52 11.24 -12.16
N SER A 39 -1.77 10.06 -12.73
CA SER A 39 -2.27 8.91 -11.97
C SER A 39 -1.31 8.51 -10.86
N GLY A 40 -1.81 7.79 -9.85
CA GLY A 40 -1.02 7.30 -8.73
C GLY A 40 0.20 6.50 -9.17
N SER A 41 0.05 5.65 -10.19
CA SER A 41 1.15 4.87 -10.79
C SER A 41 2.22 5.70 -11.51
N CYS A 42 1.95 6.98 -11.81
CA CYS A 42 2.79 7.85 -12.64
C CYS A 42 3.07 9.19 -11.96
N VAL A 43 3.04 9.25 -10.62
CA VAL A 43 3.30 10.48 -9.87
C VAL A 43 4.70 11.00 -10.19
N ASN A 44 4.79 12.31 -10.44
CA ASN A 44 6.07 13.00 -10.62
C ASN A 44 6.49 13.73 -9.34
N ASP A 45 7.77 14.11 -9.27
CA ASP A 45 8.38 14.81 -8.13
C ASP A 45 7.54 16.00 -7.63
N GLU A 46 7.01 16.78 -8.56
CA GLU A 46 6.26 17.98 -8.25
C GLU A 46 4.92 17.68 -7.56
N GLN A 47 4.17 16.70 -8.08
CA GLN A 47 2.93 16.22 -7.49
C GLN A 47 3.19 15.55 -6.15
N PHE A 48 4.23 14.72 -6.05
CA PHE A 48 4.63 14.08 -4.80
C PHE A 48 4.96 15.11 -3.71
N MET A 49 5.74 16.14 -4.02
CA MET A 49 6.03 17.19 -3.05
C MET A 49 4.77 17.93 -2.61
N LEU A 50 3.79 18.10 -3.51
CA LEU A 50 2.51 18.72 -3.19
C LEU A 50 1.59 17.84 -2.33
N PHE A 51 1.85 16.53 -2.23
CA PHE A 51 1.24 15.65 -1.21
C PHE A 51 1.70 15.98 0.21
N ARG A 52 2.82 16.73 0.35
CA ARG A 52 3.43 17.08 1.65
C ARG A 52 3.93 15.86 2.43
N THR A 53 4.34 14.80 1.71
CA THR A 53 4.81 13.54 2.28
C THR A 53 6.24 13.64 2.81
N ILE A 54 6.50 12.91 3.89
CA ILE A 54 7.83 12.62 4.44
C ILE A 54 7.99 11.10 4.41
N CYS A 55 9.10 10.60 3.87
CA CYS A 55 9.39 9.18 3.73
C CYS A 55 10.61 8.85 4.60
N PRO A 56 10.42 8.45 5.87
CA PRO A 56 11.54 8.01 6.70
C PRO A 56 12.16 6.73 6.13
N GLU A 57 13.38 6.42 6.55
CA GLU A 57 14.06 5.17 6.17
C GLU A 57 13.23 3.95 6.58
N SER A 58 13.23 2.94 5.71
CA SER A 58 12.61 1.66 6.03
C SER A 58 13.37 0.96 7.15
N ILE A 59 12.62 0.43 8.12
CA ILE A 59 13.17 -0.32 9.24
C ILE A 59 13.11 -1.80 8.88
N HIS A 60 14.24 -2.51 9.02
CA HIS A 60 14.29 -3.95 8.76
C HIS A 60 13.34 -4.72 9.69
N PRO A 61 12.63 -5.78 9.22
CA PRO A 61 11.67 -6.53 10.03
C PRO A 61 12.22 -7.05 11.36
N ASP A 62 13.52 -7.35 11.44
CA ASP A 62 14.17 -7.82 12.69
C ASP A 62 14.12 -6.78 13.83
N TYR A 63 13.87 -5.50 13.53
CA TYR A 63 13.69 -4.44 14.51
C TYR A 63 12.22 -4.21 14.86
N PHE A 64 11.29 -5.00 14.31
CA PHE A 64 9.88 -4.92 14.66
C PHE A 64 9.68 -5.32 16.14
N ASN A 65 9.24 -4.36 16.94
CA ASN A 65 8.81 -4.61 18.31
C ASN A 65 7.28 -4.40 18.41
N PRO A 66 6.49 -5.47 18.63
CA PRO A 66 5.04 -5.37 18.75
C PRO A 66 4.58 -4.34 19.81
N ALA A 67 5.34 -4.20 20.89
CA ALA A 67 4.99 -3.30 21.99
C ALA A 67 4.99 -1.81 21.58
N ASP A 68 5.83 -1.42 20.61
CA ASP A 68 5.89 -0.05 20.10
C ASP A 68 4.58 0.36 19.39
N TYR A 69 3.80 -0.64 18.96
CA TYR A 69 2.50 -0.49 18.31
C TYR A 69 1.33 -0.86 19.23
N GLY A 70 1.59 -1.13 20.51
CA GLY A 70 0.57 -1.58 21.47
C GLY A 70 0.00 -2.95 21.16
N LEU A 71 0.74 -3.81 20.46
CA LEU A 71 0.31 -5.15 20.07
C LEU A 71 0.77 -6.18 21.10
N ASP A 72 -0.19 -6.93 21.67
CA ASP A 72 0.07 -8.15 22.43
C ASP A 72 -0.14 -9.38 21.53
N LEU A 73 0.94 -10.15 21.33
CA LEU A 73 0.93 -11.32 20.47
C LEU A 73 0.53 -12.61 21.18
N THR A 74 0.36 -12.61 22.51
CA THR A 74 0.14 -13.84 23.30
C THR A 74 -1.02 -14.68 22.79
N THR A 75 -2.18 -14.06 22.58
CA THR A 75 -3.38 -14.74 22.07
C THR A 75 -3.16 -15.28 20.66
N THR A 76 -2.57 -14.47 19.77
CA THR A 76 -2.31 -14.85 18.38
C THR A 76 -1.32 -16.00 18.29
N SER A 77 -0.21 -15.95 19.05
CA SER A 77 0.78 -17.03 19.11
C SER A 77 0.16 -18.35 19.57
N ASN A 78 -0.71 -18.31 20.59
CA ASN A 78 -1.42 -19.51 21.06
C ASN A 78 -2.38 -20.05 19.99
N THR A 79 -3.16 -19.20 19.34
CA THR A 79 -4.07 -19.59 18.25
C THR A 79 -3.32 -20.26 17.10
N LEU A 80 -2.19 -19.68 16.69
CA LEU A 80 -1.35 -20.23 15.62
C LEU A 80 -0.70 -21.57 16.04
N ALA A 81 -0.24 -21.68 17.28
CA ALA A 81 0.36 -22.92 17.80
C ALA A 81 -0.64 -24.08 17.87
N MET A 82 -1.92 -23.80 18.16
CA MET A 82 -2.98 -24.81 18.24
C MET A 82 -3.57 -25.19 16.88
N SER A 83 -3.35 -24.40 15.82
CA SER A 83 -3.90 -24.66 14.49
C SER A 83 -3.09 -25.74 13.77
N GLN A 84 -3.68 -26.94 13.62
CA GLN A 84 -3.06 -28.06 12.91
C GLN A 84 -2.71 -27.70 11.45
N ASP A 85 -3.63 -27.04 10.75
CA ASP A 85 -3.42 -26.63 9.36
C ASP A 85 -2.27 -25.63 9.22
N PHE A 86 -2.18 -24.66 10.13
CA PHE A 86 -1.08 -23.69 10.13
C PHE A 86 0.26 -24.35 10.46
N GLN A 87 0.31 -25.24 11.45
CA GLN A 87 1.53 -26.00 11.78
C GLN A 87 1.95 -26.92 10.62
N ALA A 88 0.99 -27.58 9.96
CA ALA A 88 1.26 -28.39 8.77
C ALA A 88 1.83 -27.54 7.63
N TYR A 89 1.21 -26.38 7.36
CA TYR A 89 1.69 -25.39 6.40
C TYR A 89 3.12 -24.95 6.69
N LEU A 90 3.41 -24.49 7.92
CA LEU A 90 4.76 -24.05 8.30
C LEU A 90 5.82 -25.12 8.07
N ASN A 91 5.51 -26.39 8.34
CA ASN A 91 6.42 -27.51 8.11
C ASN A 91 6.68 -27.80 6.62
N GLN A 92 5.81 -27.35 5.71
CA GLN A 92 5.97 -27.53 4.26
C GLN A 92 6.47 -26.28 3.53
N VAL A 93 6.57 -25.12 4.19
CA VAL A 93 7.13 -23.90 3.57
C VAL A 93 8.53 -24.19 3.04
N GLY A 94 8.75 -23.87 1.75
CA GLY A 94 10.03 -24.13 1.06
C GLY A 94 10.18 -25.55 0.49
N THR A 95 9.20 -26.43 0.68
CA THR A 95 9.14 -27.77 0.06
C THR A 95 8.21 -27.77 -1.16
N ASP A 96 8.15 -28.88 -1.88
CA ASP A 96 7.24 -29.16 -3.00
C ASP A 96 6.01 -30.00 -2.60
N ASN A 97 5.72 -30.10 -1.30
CA ASN A 97 4.60 -30.88 -0.78
C ASN A 97 3.39 -30.01 -0.41
N PHE A 98 2.38 -30.05 -1.26
CA PHE A 98 1.17 -29.21 -1.14
C PHE A 98 -0.05 -29.95 -0.56
N ARG A 99 0.12 -31.17 -0.01
CA ARG A 99 -1.00 -32.01 0.42
C ARG A 99 -1.27 -31.87 1.92
N GLY A 100 -2.56 -31.90 2.29
CA GLY A 100 -2.98 -31.97 3.70
C GLY A 100 -2.78 -30.67 4.49
N LEU A 101 -2.89 -29.51 3.83
CA LEU A 101 -2.59 -28.19 4.42
C LEU A 101 -3.84 -27.37 4.77
N GLY A 102 -5.03 -27.95 4.62
CA GLY A 102 -6.31 -27.28 4.86
C GLY A 102 -6.41 -25.94 4.12
N GLU A 103 -6.79 -24.89 4.86
CA GLU A 103 -6.96 -23.52 4.34
C GLU A 103 -5.68 -22.88 3.79
N PHE A 104 -4.50 -23.46 4.06
CA PHE A 104 -3.20 -22.94 3.60
C PHE A 104 -2.69 -23.61 2.32
N GLY A 105 -3.41 -24.59 1.76
CA GLY A 105 -2.97 -25.30 0.55
C GLY A 105 -2.78 -24.38 -0.66
N THR A 106 -3.78 -23.54 -0.95
CA THR A 106 -3.69 -22.54 -2.03
C THR A 106 -2.57 -21.55 -1.79
N THR A 107 -2.41 -21.09 -0.54
CA THR A 107 -1.35 -20.16 -0.15
C THR A 107 0.03 -20.72 -0.46
N LEU A 108 0.31 -21.98 -0.09
CA LEU A 108 1.63 -22.57 -0.34
C LEU A 108 1.92 -22.73 -1.84
N VAL A 109 0.93 -23.12 -2.64
CA VAL A 109 1.08 -23.23 -4.10
C VAL A 109 1.46 -21.87 -4.72
N GLN A 110 0.77 -20.80 -4.35
CA GLN A 110 1.06 -19.46 -4.86
C GLN A 110 2.41 -18.92 -4.36
N GLN A 111 2.79 -19.22 -3.11
CA GLN A 111 4.12 -18.87 -2.61
C GLN A 111 5.23 -19.60 -3.37
N TRP A 112 4.99 -20.85 -3.74
CA TRP A 112 5.92 -21.62 -4.56
C TRP A 112 6.05 -21.03 -5.98
N GLU A 113 4.94 -20.60 -6.60
CA GLU A 113 4.95 -19.90 -7.89
C GLU A 113 5.77 -18.60 -7.83
N VAL A 114 5.60 -17.79 -6.77
CA VAL A 114 6.42 -16.58 -6.54
C VAL A 114 7.90 -16.93 -6.41
N LEU A 115 8.24 -17.98 -5.63
CA LEU A 115 9.63 -18.41 -5.46
C LEU A 115 10.24 -18.96 -6.76
N GLU A 116 9.46 -19.71 -7.55
CA GLU A 116 9.92 -20.20 -8.85
C GLU A 116 10.17 -19.04 -9.81
N GLY A 117 9.27 -18.05 -9.86
CA GLY A 117 9.43 -16.88 -10.70
C GLY A 117 10.60 -15.99 -10.32
N PHE A 118 10.85 -15.81 -9.02
CA PHE A 118 12.04 -15.12 -8.53
C PHE A 118 13.33 -15.85 -8.89
N ARG A 119 13.35 -17.19 -8.88
CA ARG A 119 14.53 -17.98 -9.24
C ARG A 119 14.80 -18.04 -10.74
N ASN A 120 13.79 -17.77 -11.57
CA ASN A 120 13.84 -17.95 -13.01
C ASN A 120 13.33 -16.70 -13.74
N GLU A 121 13.85 -15.52 -13.39
CA GLU A 121 13.35 -14.24 -13.92
C GLU A 121 13.43 -14.12 -15.46
N ASP A 122 14.41 -14.78 -16.07
CA ASP A 122 14.62 -14.76 -17.52
C ASP A 122 13.76 -15.78 -18.29
N ASP A 123 13.08 -16.70 -17.61
CA ASP A 123 12.23 -17.72 -18.23
C ASP A 123 10.78 -17.22 -18.27
N PRO A 124 10.23 -16.84 -19.45
CA PRO A 124 8.89 -16.28 -19.55
C PRO A 124 7.77 -17.25 -19.15
N LEU A 125 8.05 -18.55 -19.03
CA LEU A 125 7.09 -19.55 -18.57
C LEU A 125 7.09 -19.71 -17.04
N LYS A 126 8.08 -19.15 -16.36
CA LYS A 126 8.26 -19.28 -14.92
C LYS A 126 8.29 -17.96 -14.19
N CYS A 127 8.76 -16.89 -14.84
CA CYS A 127 8.86 -15.58 -14.23
C CYS A 127 7.51 -15.13 -13.66
N SER A 128 7.52 -14.62 -12.44
CA SER A 128 6.32 -14.13 -11.77
C SER A 128 6.23 -12.61 -11.88
N ASP A 129 5.02 -12.09 -12.02
CA ASP A 129 4.74 -10.65 -11.98
C ASP A 129 4.17 -10.22 -10.62
N GLU A 130 3.77 -8.95 -10.53
CA GLU A 130 3.14 -8.39 -9.32
C GLU A 130 1.83 -9.12 -8.96
N THR A 131 1.13 -9.71 -9.93
CA THR A 131 -0.13 -10.43 -9.73
C THR A 131 0.06 -11.70 -8.90
N ALA A 132 1.13 -12.45 -9.17
CA ALA A 132 1.47 -13.66 -8.41
C ALA A 132 1.78 -13.32 -6.95
N VAL A 133 2.59 -12.27 -6.72
CA VAL A 133 2.93 -11.78 -5.37
C VAL A 133 1.68 -11.34 -4.61
N ASN A 134 0.84 -10.51 -5.23
CA ASN A 134 -0.40 -10.04 -4.63
C ASN A 134 -1.36 -11.19 -4.28
N SER A 135 -1.55 -12.14 -5.20
CA SER A 135 -2.43 -13.27 -4.98
C SER A 135 -1.95 -14.13 -3.81
N SER A 136 -0.64 -14.41 -3.75
CA SER A 136 0.00 -15.14 -2.66
C SER A 136 -0.22 -14.47 -1.30
N LEU A 137 0.01 -13.15 -1.22
CA LEU A 137 -0.19 -12.37 0.00
C LEU A 137 -1.66 -12.39 0.45
N ILE A 138 -2.59 -12.14 -0.47
CA ILE A 138 -4.03 -12.12 -0.15
C ILE A 138 -4.50 -13.48 0.36
N SER A 139 -4.11 -14.58 -0.28
CA SER A 139 -4.49 -15.92 0.17
C SER A 139 -3.91 -16.25 1.55
N LEU A 140 -2.67 -15.85 1.84
CA LEU A 140 -2.11 -15.98 3.19
C LEU A 140 -2.94 -15.20 4.23
N LEU A 141 -3.22 -13.92 3.95
CA LEU A 141 -3.98 -13.07 4.85
C LEU A 141 -5.42 -13.58 5.08
N GLN A 142 -6.06 -14.12 4.04
CA GLN A 142 -7.38 -14.74 4.14
C GLN A 142 -7.34 -16.02 4.98
N ALA A 143 -6.39 -16.93 4.73
CA ALA A 143 -6.22 -18.17 5.49
C ALA A 143 -5.94 -17.89 6.98
N LEU A 144 -5.07 -16.92 7.29
CA LEU A 144 -4.83 -16.47 8.67
C LEU A 144 -6.11 -15.89 9.31
N SER A 145 -6.93 -15.17 8.56
CA SER A 145 -8.18 -14.59 9.07
C SER A 145 -9.25 -15.64 9.38
N LEU A 146 -9.16 -16.83 8.79
CA LEU A 146 -10.05 -17.96 9.08
C LEU A 146 -9.70 -18.66 10.40
N LEU A 147 -8.48 -18.48 10.91
CA LEU A 147 -8.08 -19.02 12.22
C LEU A 147 -8.71 -18.27 13.39
N ALA A 148 -9.04 -17.00 13.20
CA ALA A 148 -9.67 -16.17 14.22
C ALA A 148 -11.16 -16.52 14.35
N THR A 149 -11.63 -16.74 15.57
CA THR A 149 -13.04 -17.13 15.86
C THR A 149 -14.05 -16.07 15.42
N THR A 150 -13.66 -14.80 15.42
CA THR A 150 -14.50 -13.69 14.97
C THR A 150 -13.66 -12.61 14.32
N THR A 151 -13.97 -12.28 13.07
CA THR A 151 -13.37 -11.15 12.35
C THR A 151 -14.44 -10.21 11.85
N THR A 152 -14.35 -8.92 12.22
CA THR A 152 -15.21 -7.85 11.69
C THR A 152 -14.74 -7.34 10.33
N SER A 153 -13.56 -7.78 9.89
CA SER A 153 -12.93 -7.33 8.65
C SER A 153 -12.56 -8.49 7.75
N GLU A 154 -12.45 -8.21 6.45
CA GLU A 154 -12.12 -9.18 5.41
C GLU A 154 -11.05 -8.63 4.45
N TRP A 155 -10.14 -9.51 4.04
CA TRP A 155 -9.15 -9.22 3.00
C TRP A 155 -9.74 -9.47 1.62
N ARG A 156 -9.46 -8.56 0.69
CA ARG A 156 -10.03 -8.54 -0.65
C ARG A 156 -8.93 -8.31 -1.69
N SER A 157 -8.94 -9.12 -2.74
CA SER A 157 -8.09 -8.95 -3.93
C SER A 157 -8.69 -7.98 -4.96
N THR A 158 -9.91 -7.48 -4.71
CA THR A 158 -10.59 -6.58 -5.64
C THR A 158 -9.98 -5.19 -5.59
N ARG A 159 -9.21 -4.83 -6.61
CA ARG A 159 -8.60 -3.50 -6.78
C ARG A 159 -9.59 -2.36 -6.52
N LEU A 160 -9.18 -1.38 -5.71
CA LEU A 160 -9.98 -0.19 -5.46
C LEU A 160 -9.48 0.98 -6.30
N ARG A 161 -10.41 1.62 -7.02
CA ARG A 161 -10.14 2.86 -7.75
C ARG A 161 -10.39 4.06 -6.86
N LEU A 162 -9.34 4.55 -6.22
CA LEU A 162 -9.37 5.71 -5.32
C LEU A 162 -9.16 7.01 -6.10
N ARG A 163 -9.93 8.04 -5.78
CA ARG A 163 -9.93 9.33 -6.49
C ARG A 163 -9.65 10.48 -5.53
N GLY A 164 -8.48 11.08 -5.66
CA GLY A 164 -8.18 12.36 -5.03
C GLY A 164 -8.71 13.53 -5.87
N THR A 165 -9.59 14.36 -5.31
CA THR A 165 -10.18 15.56 -5.94
C THR A 165 -9.87 16.81 -5.11
N PHE A 166 -9.35 17.87 -5.75
CA PHE A 166 -8.75 19.01 -5.06
C PHE A 166 -9.39 20.34 -5.44
N GLY A 167 -10.53 20.64 -4.81
CA GLY A 167 -11.14 21.97 -4.76
C GLY A 167 -11.71 22.50 -6.09
N THR A 168 -12.58 23.50 -5.99
CA THR A 168 -13.29 24.10 -7.13
C THR A 168 -13.11 25.61 -7.26
N HIS A 169 -12.49 26.27 -6.28
CA HIS A 169 -12.51 27.72 -6.09
C HIS A 169 -11.89 28.57 -7.21
N ASN A 170 -11.19 27.97 -8.19
CA ASN A 170 -10.58 28.67 -9.32
C ASN A 170 -11.00 28.08 -10.68
N LEU A 171 -12.07 27.30 -10.73
CA LEU A 171 -12.54 26.68 -11.98
C LEU A 171 -13.33 27.68 -12.82
N ARG A 172 -13.01 27.73 -14.12
CA ARG A 172 -13.88 28.39 -15.10
C ARG A 172 -15.11 27.52 -15.38
N SER A 173 -16.17 28.12 -15.91
CA SER A 173 -17.35 27.37 -16.36
C SER A 173 -16.94 26.25 -17.32
N GLY A 174 -17.32 25.01 -17.00
CA GLY A 174 -16.98 23.81 -17.78
C GLY A 174 -15.66 23.12 -17.40
N GLU A 175 -14.86 23.68 -16.50
CA GLU A 175 -13.64 23.01 -16.01
C GLU A 175 -13.96 22.04 -14.87
N SER A 176 -13.30 20.88 -14.88
CA SER A 176 -13.37 19.90 -13.78
C SER A 176 -12.30 20.21 -12.72
N PRO A 177 -12.55 19.92 -11.43
CA PRO A 177 -11.54 20.06 -10.40
C PRO A 177 -10.30 19.23 -10.72
N PRO A 178 -9.10 19.69 -10.31
CA PRO A 178 -7.89 18.87 -10.33
C PRO A 178 -8.15 17.56 -9.61
N GLN A 179 -7.86 16.46 -10.29
CA GLN A 179 -8.09 15.14 -9.74
C GLN A 179 -7.05 14.15 -10.27
N PHE A 180 -6.77 13.13 -9.48
CA PHE A 180 -6.05 11.95 -9.92
C PHE A 180 -6.74 10.69 -9.43
N VAL A 181 -6.31 9.55 -9.98
CA VAL A 181 -6.76 8.23 -9.57
C VAL A 181 -5.55 7.40 -9.20
N ALA A 182 -5.65 6.71 -8.06
CA ALA A 182 -4.75 5.64 -7.66
C ALA A 182 -5.54 4.32 -7.59
N ILE A 183 -4.89 3.20 -7.89
CA ILE A 183 -5.56 1.89 -7.96
C ILE A 183 -4.75 0.92 -7.12
N THR A 184 -5.35 0.44 -6.04
CA THR A 184 -4.71 -0.48 -5.11
C THR A 184 -4.71 -1.91 -5.67
N ASP A 185 -3.83 -2.76 -5.14
CA ASP A 185 -3.80 -4.21 -5.44
C ASP A 185 -4.74 -5.04 -4.56
N GLY A 186 -5.16 -4.48 -3.43
CA GLY A 186 -6.11 -5.09 -2.52
C GLY A 186 -6.41 -4.21 -1.32
N GLN A 187 -7.15 -4.75 -0.36
CA GLN A 187 -7.54 -4.04 0.85
C GLN A 187 -8.01 -4.96 1.97
N LEU A 188 -7.81 -4.52 3.20
CA LEU A 188 -8.62 -4.91 4.35
C LEU A 188 -9.81 -3.97 4.44
N ARG A 189 -11.02 -4.51 4.58
CA ARG A 189 -12.21 -3.69 4.81
C ARG A 189 -13.07 -4.21 5.95
N ASP A 190 -13.85 -3.33 6.55
CA ASP A 190 -14.94 -3.73 7.44
C ASP A 190 -16.03 -4.49 6.66
N LYS A 191 -16.51 -5.60 7.21
CA LYS A 191 -17.54 -6.43 6.58
C LYS A 191 -18.91 -5.76 6.56
N GLN A 192 -19.21 -4.90 7.54
CA GLN A 192 -20.51 -4.26 7.69
C GLN A 192 -20.57 -2.93 6.96
N THR A 193 -19.58 -2.06 7.21
CA THR A 193 -19.59 -0.70 6.65
C THR A 193 -18.95 -0.62 5.27
N GLY A 194 -18.14 -1.61 4.90
CA GLY A 194 -17.31 -1.56 3.69
C GLY A 194 -16.14 -0.58 3.77
N GLU A 195 -15.92 0.02 4.95
CA GLU A 195 -14.83 0.96 5.21
C GLU A 195 -13.47 0.30 5.00
N ILE A 196 -12.59 0.99 4.29
CA ILE A 196 -11.22 0.54 4.06
C ILE A 196 -10.45 0.72 5.39
N LYS A 197 -9.75 -0.32 5.85
CA LYS A 197 -8.90 -0.28 7.05
C LYS A 197 -7.41 -0.36 6.72
N SER A 198 -7.09 -0.97 5.58
CA SER A 198 -5.73 -1.01 5.01
C SER A 198 -5.84 -1.18 3.51
N VAL A 199 -4.89 -0.60 2.78
CA VAL A 199 -4.66 -0.90 1.36
C VAL A 199 -3.51 -1.88 1.22
N ILE A 200 -3.45 -2.58 0.09
CA ILE A 200 -2.33 -3.43 -0.31
C ILE A 200 -1.79 -2.89 -1.62
N GLU A 201 -0.47 -2.79 -1.69
CA GLU A 201 0.32 -2.51 -2.89
C GLU A 201 1.45 -3.55 -2.93
N CYS A 202 1.56 -4.31 -4.01
CA CYS A 202 2.58 -5.34 -4.16
C CYS A 202 3.57 -4.97 -5.25
N LYS A 203 4.83 -5.37 -5.02
CA LYS A 203 5.89 -5.29 -6.03
C LYS A 203 6.56 -6.64 -6.15
N ARG A 204 6.92 -7.01 -7.39
CA ARG A 204 7.68 -8.24 -7.63
C ARG A 204 9.11 -8.17 -7.09
N HIS A 205 9.66 -6.95 -7.03
CA HIS A 205 11.03 -6.65 -6.65
C HIS A 205 11.12 -6.15 -5.22
N LEU A 206 12.29 -6.35 -4.62
CA LEU A 206 12.60 -5.82 -3.28
C LEU A 206 12.60 -4.29 -3.31
N ARG A 207 12.21 -3.65 -2.19
CA ARG A 207 12.07 -2.19 -2.10
C ARG A 207 13.31 -1.43 -2.58
N ASP A 208 14.50 -1.93 -2.23
CA ASP A 208 15.78 -1.32 -2.59
C ASP A 208 16.07 -1.34 -4.11
N GLU A 209 15.44 -2.25 -4.86
CA GLU A 209 15.60 -2.37 -6.32
C GLU A 209 14.64 -1.46 -7.08
N VAL A 210 13.42 -1.24 -6.54
CA VAL A 210 12.37 -0.45 -7.21
C VAL A 210 12.52 1.05 -6.94
N GLY A 211 13.16 1.40 -5.82
CA GLY A 211 13.49 2.76 -5.43
C GLY A 211 12.27 3.64 -5.15
N LYS A 212 12.50 4.96 -5.15
CA LYS A 212 11.54 5.99 -4.72
C LYS A 212 10.20 6.01 -5.46
N ALA A 213 10.12 5.41 -6.65
CA ALA A 213 8.89 5.37 -7.43
C ALA A 213 7.76 4.66 -6.66
N VAL A 214 8.09 3.61 -5.91
CA VAL A 214 7.12 2.87 -5.09
C VAL A 214 6.61 3.74 -3.96
N ASP A 215 7.48 4.42 -3.21
CA ASP A 215 7.05 5.32 -2.13
C ASP A 215 6.14 6.45 -2.65
N MET A 216 6.42 6.95 -3.87
CA MET A 216 5.59 7.96 -4.51
C MET A 216 4.20 7.43 -4.90
N GLN A 217 4.12 6.18 -5.34
CA GLN A 217 2.87 5.48 -5.63
C GLN A 217 2.06 5.25 -4.36
N GLU A 218 2.68 4.69 -3.32
CA GLU A 218 2.07 4.45 -2.01
C GLU A 218 1.53 5.75 -1.40
N ALA A 219 2.32 6.83 -1.43
CA ALA A 219 1.87 8.14 -0.98
C ALA A 219 0.64 8.63 -1.76
N ALA A 220 0.61 8.40 -3.08
CA ALA A 220 -0.54 8.79 -3.91
C ALA A 220 -1.80 8.00 -3.53
N GLU A 221 -1.67 6.71 -3.23
CA GLU A 221 -2.78 5.88 -2.77
C GLU A 221 -3.35 6.34 -1.44
N ILE A 222 -2.49 6.58 -0.46
CA ILE A 222 -2.91 7.10 0.85
C ILE A 222 -3.58 8.47 0.70
N VAL A 223 -3.02 9.38 -0.10
CA VAL A 223 -3.64 10.69 -0.36
C VAL A 223 -4.99 10.56 -1.06
N ALA A 224 -5.12 9.67 -2.04
CA ALA A 224 -6.39 9.43 -2.71
C ALA A 224 -7.43 8.81 -1.76
N TRP A 225 -7.01 7.89 -0.89
CA TRP A 225 -7.86 7.27 0.13
C TRP A 225 -8.38 8.32 1.11
N VAL A 226 -7.50 9.04 1.81
CA VAL A 226 -7.88 10.05 2.82
C VAL A 226 -8.73 11.16 2.20
N ASN A 227 -8.47 11.53 0.95
CA ASN A 227 -9.28 12.55 0.28
C ASN A 227 -10.70 12.07 -0.07
N GLN A 228 -10.83 10.83 -0.55
CA GLN A 228 -12.14 10.28 -0.95
C GLN A 228 -12.97 9.83 0.26
N TYR A 229 -12.31 9.32 1.29
CA TYR A 229 -12.92 8.81 2.52
C TYR A 229 -12.27 9.49 3.73
N PRO A 230 -12.51 10.79 3.94
CA PRO A 230 -11.95 11.51 5.08
C PRO A 230 -12.58 11.02 6.39
N ASP A 231 -11.81 11.04 7.48
CA ASP A 231 -12.33 10.78 8.81
C ASP A 231 -13.52 11.71 9.10
N THR A 232 -14.60 11.14 9.63
CA THR A 232 -15.86 11.84 9.88
C THR A 232 -15.82 12.76 11.09
N ASP A 233 -14.66 13.01 11.69
CA ASP A 233 -14.52 13.93 12.81
C ASP A 233 -14.58 15.40 12.35
N ARG A 234 -15.77 15.81 11.90
CA ARG A 234 -16.16 17.21 11.69
C ARG A 234 -16.59 17.87 13.00
N SER A 235 -15.99 17.53 14.13
CA SER A 235 -16.19 18.28 15.38
C SER A 235 -15.50 19.66 15.37
N ILE A 236 -14.75 20.01 14.32
CA ILE A 236 -14.01 21.30 14.24
C ILE A 236 -14.70 22.37 13.35
N ASP A 237 -15.80 22.08 12.65
CA ASP A 237 -16.57 23.11 11.91
C ASP A 237 -17.60 23.86 12.80
N THR A 238 -17.20 24.25 14.01
CA THR A 238 -17.95 25.20 14.85
C THR A 238 -17.10 26.43 15.20
N HIS A 239 -16.46 27.04 14.21
CA HIS A 239 -16.15 28.47 14.30
C HIS A 239 -16.53 29.17 12.99
N GLN A 240 -17.60 29.95 13.12
CA GLN A 240 -18.09 30.97 12.18
C GLN A 240 -17.00 31.97 11.79
#